data_AF-A0A450U3S2-F1
#
_entry.id   AF-A0A450U3S2-F1
#
_cell.length_a   1.000
_cell.length_b   1.000
_cell.length_c   1.000
_cell.angle_alpha   90.00
_cell.angle_beta   90.00
_cell.angle_gamma   90.00
#
_symmetry.space_group_name_H-M   'P 1'
#
loop_
_entity.id
_entity.type
_entity.pdbx_description
1 polymer ?
#
loop_
_entity_poly.entity_id
_entity_poly.type
_entity_poly.pdbx_seq_one_letter_code
_entity_poly.pdbx_strand_id
1 'polypeptide(L)' 'MIFRFREELGELYDEIIHLDERIASTEKKLKSVSQQSEDCQLLLTIPCVGLLTATALVAAIGDTSAFKNAREMA' A
#
# COMPACT_ATOMS: atom_id res chain seq x y z
N MET A 1 -0.08 -36.10 -21.05
CA MET A 1 -0.37 -35.73 -19.64
C MET A 1 0.49 -34.56 -19.16
N ILE A 2 1.80 -34.52 -19.43
CA ILE A 2 2.71 -33.41 -19.05
C ILE A 2 2.37 -32.05 -19.70
N PHE A 3 1.86 -32.04 -20.94
CA PHE A 3 1.54 -30.79 -21.65
C PHE A 3 0.44 -29.96 -20.97
N ARG A 4 -0.64 -30.60 -20.51
CA ARG A 4 -1.73 -29.90 -19.80
C ARG A 4 -1.26 -29.28 -18.50
N PHE A 5 -0.39 -29.96 -17.76
CA PHE A 5 0.13 -29.43 -16.50
C PHE A 5 1.00 -28.18 -16.71
N ARG A 6 1.68 -28.05 -17.86
CA ARG A 6 2.46 -26.84 -18.18
C ARG A 6 1.58 -25.66 -18.61
N GLU A 7 0.45 -25.90 -19.27
CA GLU A 7 -0.53 -24.85 -19.59
C GLU A 7 -1.15 -24.28 -18.31
N GLU A 8 -1.64 -25.15 -17.42
CA GLU A 8 -2.26 -24.72 -16.14
C GLU A 8 -1.28 -23.90 -15.27
N LEU A 9 0.00 -24.30 -15.22
CA LEU A 9 1.03 -23.53 -14.54
C LEU A 9 1.36 -22.21 -15.23
N GLY A 10 1.23 -22.15 -16.56
CA GLY A 10 1.41 -20.92 -17.33
C GLY A 10 0.30 -19.91 -17.01
N GLU A 11 -0.96 -20.36 -16.97
CA GLU A 11 -2.09 -19.51 -16.62
C GLU A 11 -1.97 -18.95 -15.20
N LEU A 12 -1.58 -19.78 -14.23
CA LEU A 12 -1.33 -19.33 -12.86
C LEU A 12 -0.17 -18.34 -12.77
N TYR A 13 0.89 -18.55 -13.56
CA TYR A 13 2.03 -17.63 -13.60
C TYR A 13 1.65 -16.27 -14.18
N ASP A 14 0.87 -16.25 -15.27
CA ASP A 14 0.37 -15.03 -15.88
C ASP A 14 -0.58 -14.28 -14.91
N GLU A 15 -1.39 -15.00 -14.13
CA GLU A 15 -2.23 -14.41 -13.08
C GLU A 15 -1.38 -13.75 -11.98
N ILE A 16 -0.30 -14.40 -11.53
CA ILE A 16 0.63 -13.84 -10.55
C ILE A 16 1.26 -12.56 -11.08
N ILE A 17 1.75 -12.55 -12.33
CA ILE A 17 2.30 -11.36 -12.96
C ILE A 17 1.27 -10.23 -12.98
N HIS A 18 0.03 -10.53 -13.37
CA HIS A 18 -1.02 -9.53 -13.45
C HIS A 18 -1.36 -8.94 -12.07
N LEU A 19 -1.34 -9.76 -11.02
CA LEU A 19 -1.52 -9.30 -9.64
C LEU A 19 -0.37 -8.38 -9.22
N ASP A 20 0.88 -8.73 -9.50
CA ASP A 20 2.04 -7.88 -9.20
C ASP A 20 1.96 -6.52 -9.91
N GLU A 21 1.58 -6.50 -11.19
CA GLU A 21 1.37 -5.25 -11.93
C GLU A 21 0.28 -4.38 -11.30
N ARG A 22 -0.82 -4.99 -10.86
CA ARG A 22 -1.91 -4.29 -10.17
C ARG A 22 -1.48 -3.74 -8.82
N ILE A 23 -0.69 -4.50 -8.06
CA ILE A 23 -0.10 -4.05 -6.79
C ILE A 23 0.78 -2.83 -7.06
N ALA A 24 1.74 -2.93 -7.99
CA ALA A 24 2.64 -1.82 -8.32
C ALA A 24 1.90 -0.57 -8.80
N SER A 25 0.85 -0.73 -9.62
CA SER A 25 -0.01 0.38 -10.06
C SER A 25 -0.75 1.03 -8.89
N THR A 26 -1.25 0.22 -7.96
CA THR A 26 -1.95 0.70 -6.76
C THR A 26 -0.98 1.43 -5.82
N GLU A 27 0.20 0.88 -5.59
CA GLU A 27 1.27 1.53 -4.80
C GLU A 27 1.69 2.86 -5.42
N LYS A 28 1.80 2.95 -6.75
CA LYS A 28 2.13 4.20 -7.44
C LYS A 28 1.06 5.28 -7.21
N LYS A 29 -0.22 4.91 -7.27
CA LYS A 29 -1.34 5.81 -6.96
C LYS A 29 -1.30 6.24 -5.49
N LEU A 30 -1.09 5.30 -4.58
CA LEU A 30 -0.98 5.55 -3.15
C LEU A 30 0.18 6.49 -2.82
N LYS A 31 1.33 6.30 -3.48
CA LYS A 31 2.50 7.17 -3.36
C LYS A 31 2.21 8.59 -3.84
N SER A 32 1.49 8.74 -4.96
CA SER A 32 1.10 10.06 -5.47
C SER A 32 0.18 10.79 -4.49
N VAL A 33 -0.78 10.09 -3.87
CA VAL A 33 -1.68 10.67 -2.86
C VAL A 33 -0.91 11.01 -1.58
N SER A 34 -0.06 10.09 -1.12
CA SER A 34 0.79 10.29 0.06
C SER A 34 1.77 11.44 -0.08
N GLN A 35 2.34 11.67 -1.27
CA GLN A 35 3.25 12.78 -1.50
C GLN A 35 2.56 14.13 -1.43
N GLN A 36 1.25 14.18 -1.66
CA GLN A 36 0.44 15.40 -1.59
C GLN A 36 -0.14 15.64 -0.18
N SER A 37 0.00 14.69 0.75
CA SER A 37 -0.47 14.79 2.13
C SER A 37 0.71 15.00 3.07
N GLU A 38 0.79 16.17 3.71
CA GLU A 38 1.81 16.48 4.72
C GLU A 38 1.79 15.48 5.88
N ASP A 39 0.60 14.97 6.25
CA ASP A 39 0.42 13.95 7.28
C ASP A 39 1.06 12.62 6.92
N CYS A 40 0.88 12.17 5.68
CA CYS A 40 1.52 10.94 5.22
C CYS A 40 3.04 11.08 5.17
N GLN A 41 3.55 12.26 4.79
CA GLN A 41 4.99 12.54 4.82
C GLN A 41 5.54 12.53 6.25
N LEU A 42 4.83 13.12 7.21
CA LEU A 42 5.22 13.12 8.62
C LEU A 42 5.26 11.69 9.18
N LEU A 43 4.27 10.86 8.88
CA LEU A 43 4.22 9.47 9.33
C LEU A 43 5.35 8.62 8.72
N LEU A 44 5.74 8.86 7.47
CA LEU A 44 6.88 8.21 6.83
C LEU A 44 8.23 8.54 7.49
N THR A 45 8.33 9.60 8.30
CA THR A 45 9.56 9.91 9.06
C THR A 45 9.72 9.04 10.32
N ILE A 46 8.67 8.34 10.73
CA ILE A 46 8.71 7.44 11.88
C ILE A 46 9.36 6.11 11.44
N PRO A 47 10.48 5.69 12.05
CA PRO A 47 11.10 4.43 11.71
C PRO A 47 10.09 3.28 11.93
N CYS A 48 9.97 2.40 10.93
CA CYS A 48 8.98 1.30 10.79
C CYS A 48 7.59 1.65 10.23
N VAL A 49 7.25 2.92 9.98
CA VAL A 49 6.00 3.28 9.30
C VAL A 49 6.27 3.44 7.79
N GLY A 50 5.93 2.42 7.02
CA GLY A 50 6.02 2.43 5.55
C GLY A 50 4.82 3.10 4.89
N LEU A 51 4.91 3.35 3.58
CA LEU A 51 3.90 4.06 2.78
C LEU A 51 2.47 3.52 2.98
N LEU A 52 2.31 2.20 2.92
CA LEU A 52 1.02 1.52 3.10
C LEU A 52 0.43 1.78 4.49
N THR A 53 1.24 1.66 5.54
CA THR A 53 0.80 1.89 6.92
C THR A 53 0.48 3.37 7.15
N ALA A 54 1.31 4.28 6.65
CA ALA A 54 1.09 5.73 6.76
C ALA A 54 -0.23 6.15 6.10
N THR A 55 -0.47 5.71 4.87
CA THR A 55 -1.69 6.06 4.12
C THR A 55 -2.94 5.39 4.70
N ALA A 56 -2.85 4.14 5.16
CA ALA A 56 -3.94 3.47 5.85
C ALA A 56 -4.30 4.18 7.17
N LEU A 57 -3.31 4.68 7.91
CA LEU A 57 -3.52 5.41 9.16
C LEU A 57 -4.23 6.73 8.91
N VAL A 58 -3.78 7.52 7.93
CA VAL A 58 -4.45 8.79 7.54
C VAL A 58 -5.86 8.51 7.01
N ALA A 59 -6.05 7.47 6.20
CA ALA A 59 -7.38 7.11 5.70
C ALA A 59 -8.34 6.64 6.79
N ALA A 60 -7.84 5.97 7.84
CA ALA A 60 -8.63 5.53 8.97
C ALA A 60 -8.98 6.66 9.95
N ILE A 61 -8.08 7.64 10.11
CA ILE A 61 -8.21 8.73 11.08
C ILE A 61 -8.87 9.97 10.47
N GLY A 62 -8.69 10.20 9.17
CA GLY A 62 -9.13 11.42 8.51
C GLY A 62 -8.24 12.61 8.88
N ASP A 63 -8.80 13.60 9.57
CA ASP A 63 -8.11 14.85 9.94
C ASP A 63 -7.18 14.63 11.14
N THR A 64 -5.88 14.58 10.88
CA THR A 64 -4.83 14.40 11.90
C THR A 64 -4.69 15.60 12.83
N SER A 65 -5.24 16.78 12.47
CA SER A 65 -5.22 17.97 13.32
C SER A 65 -6.09 17.83 14.58
N ALA A 66 -6.96 16.82 14.61
CA ALA A 66 -7.81 16.51 15.76
C ALA A 66 -7.05 15.95 16.97
N PHE A 67 -5.81 15.47 16.79
CA PHE A 67 -5.04 14.83 17.85
C PHE A 67 -3.74 15.58 18.14
N LYS A 68 -3.60 16.06 19.38
CA LYS A 68 -2.46 16.91 19.81
C LYS A 68 -1.19 16.12 20.06
N ASN A 69 -1.28 14.79 20.18
CA ASN A 69 -0.15 13.91 20.43
C ASN A 69 -0.47 12.45 20.07
N ALA A 70 0.57 11.68 19.73
CA ALA A 70 0.46 10.25 19.38
C ALA A 70 -0.14 9.36 20.50
N ARG A 71 -0.27 9.88 21.73
CA ARG A 71 -0.86 9.18 22.87
C ARG A 71 -2.39 9.18 22.85
N GLU A 72 -3.02 10.12 22.15
CA GLU A 72 -4.47 10.10 21.92
C GLU A 72 -4.90 9.08 20.84
N MET A 73 -3.92 8.47 20.16
CA MET A 73 -4.12 7.48 19.09
C MET A 73 -3.86 6.01 19.54
N ALA A 74 -3.58 5.77 20.83
CA ALA A 74 -3.29 4.44 21.39
C ALA A 74 -4.54 3.74 21.92
#